data_AF-A0A327HBQ8-F1
#
_entry.id   AF-A0A327HBQ8-F1
#
_cell.length_a   1.000
_cell.length_b   1.000
_cell.length_c   1.000
_cell.angle_alpha   90.00
_cell.angle_beta   90.00
_cell.angle_gamma   90.00
#
_symmetry.space_group_name_H-M   'P 1'
#
loop_
_entity.id
_entity.type
_entity.pdbx_description
1 polymer ?
#
loop_
_entity_poly.entity_id
_entity_poly.type
_entity_poly.pdbx_seq_one_letter_code
_entity_poly.pdbx_strand_id
1 'polypeptide(L)'
;MAADSPSISMRAAPALFILGWILAVLGYFGILPENLGAGLAILAWTTSVTLILLDRIAKYRAEVRPLQDVWGNGESEDESADVEPLANPRELGLDVPL
;
A
#
# COMPACT_ATOMS: atom_id res chain seq x y z
N MET A 1 -4.06 12.84 -19.63
CA MET A 1 -3.90 12.40 -18.22
C MET A 1 -5.04 11.46 -17.91
N ALA A 2 -4.82 10.14 -18.03
CA ALA A 2 -5.80 9.17 -17.58
C ALA A 2 -5.79 9.21 -16.05
N ALA A 3 -6.94 9.47 -15.42
CA ALA A 3 -7.05 9.33 -13.98
C ALA A 3 -6.82 7.85 -13.65
N ASP A 4 -5.69 7.55 -12.99
CA ASP A 4 -5.42 6.22 -12.49
C ASP A 4 -6.57 5.82 -11.58
N SER A 5 -7.41 4.93 -12.11
CA SER A 5 -8.56 4.42 -11.38
C SER A 5 -8.03 3.76 -10.12
N PRO A 6 -8.52 4.09 -8.92
CA PRO A 6 -8.02 3.47 -7.70
C PRO A 6 -8.16 1.96 -7.85
N SER A 7 -7.04 1.26 -7.63
CA SER A 7 -6.92 -0.19 -7.76
C SER A 7 -8.01 -0.88 -6.94
N ILE A 8 -8.41 -2.08 -7.37
CA ILE A 8 -9.43 -2.87 -6.67
C ILE A 8 -9.07 -3.07 -5.20
N SER A 9 -7.77 -3.26 -4.90
CA SER A 9 -7.21 -3.29 -3.55
C SER A 9 -7.50 -2.01 -2.75
N MET A 10 -7.32 -0.83 -3.35
CA MET A 10 -7.53 0.46 -2.70
C MET A 10 -9.02 0.75 -2.41
N ARG A 11 -9.94 0.14 -3.18
CA ARG A 11 -11.39 0.23 -2.93
C ARG A 11 -11.88 -0.80 -1.92
N ALA A 12 -11.31 -2.01 -1.94
CA ALA A 12 -11.75 -3.12 -1.09
C ALA A 12 -11.20 -3.03 0.35
N ALA A 13 -9.98 -2.50 0.53
CA ALA A 13 -9.35 -2.47 1.85
C ALA A 13 -10.14 -1.66 2.90
N PRO A 14 -10.64 -0.43 2.61
CA PRO A 14 -11.46 0.31 3.57
C PRO A 14 -12.76 -0.42 3.94
N ALA A 15 -13.41 -1.04 2.95
CA ALA A 15 -14.64 -1.80 3.17
C ALA A 15 -14.41 -3.00 4.09
N LEU A 16 -13.31 -3.75 3.88
CA LEU A 16 -12.92 -4.86 4.76
C LEU A 16 -12.57 -4.38 6.17
N PHE A 17 -11.94 -3.22 6.30
CA PHE A 17 -11.62 -2.66 7.61
C PHE A 17 -12.88 -2.32 8.42
N ILE A 18 -13.86 -1.69 7.76
CA ILE A 18 -15.17 -1.38 8.35
C ILE A 18 -15.93 -2.66 8.68
N LEU A 19 -15.90 -3.66 7.78
CA LEU A 19 -16.52 -4.96 8.02
C LEU A 19 -15.96 -5.63 9.27
N GLY A 20 -14.66 -5.55 9.51
CA GLY A 20 -14.03 -6.07 10.72
C GLY A 20 -14.60 -5.41 11.99
N TRP A 21 -14.82 -4.10 11.98
CA TRP A 21 -15.46 -3.39 13.09
C TRP A 21 -16.91 -3.81 13.30
N ILE A 22 -17.69 -3.97 12.22
CA ILE A 22 -19.07 -4.45 12.31
C ILE A 22 -19.10 -5.84 12.98
N LEU A 23 -18.24 -6.76 12.55
CA LEU A 23 -18.17 -8.11 13.10
C LEU A 23 -17.76 -8.13 14.58
N ALA A 24 -16.80 -7.30 14.97
CA ALA A 24 -16.38 -7.15 16.36
C ALA A 24 -17.52 -6.62 17.24
N VAL A 25 -18.24 -5.60 16.77
CA VAL A 25 -19.39 -5.02 17.46
C VAL A 25 -20.54 -6.03 17.60
N LEU A 26 -20.84 -6.78 16.53
CA LEU A 26 -21.85 -7.84 16.58
C LEU A 26 -21.48 -8.95 17.57
N GLY A 27 -20.20 -9.30 17.67
CA GLY A 27 -19.69 -10.23 18.68
C GLY A 27 -19.83 -9.67 20.10
N TYR A 28 -19.49 -8.41 20.31
CA TYR A 28 -19.57 -7.74 21.61
C TYR A 28 -21.01 -7.64 22.15
N PHE A 29 -21.98 -7.33 21.29
CA PHE A 29 -23.40 -7.28 21.67
C PHE A 29 -24.07 -8.66 21.73
N GLY A 30 -23.34 -9.75 21.50
CA GLY A 30 -23.86 -11.12 21.58
C GLY A 30 -24.81 -11.50 20.45
N ILE A 31 -24.82 -10.77 19.33
CA ILE A 31 -25.59 -11.12 18.13
C ILE A 31 -24.95 -12.31 17.40
N LEU A 32 -23.63 -12.43 17.49
CA LEU A 32 -22.82 -13.57 17.03
C LEU A 32 -21.96 -14.07 18.20
N PRO A 33 -21.60 -15.37 18.26
CA PRO A 33 -20.63 -15.84 19.25
C PRO A 33 -19.36 -15.00 19.23
N GLU A 34 -18.94 -14.52 20.41
CA GLU A 34 -17.83 -13.56 20.56
C GLU A 34 -16.54 -14.05 19.89
N ASN A 35 -16.17 -15.31 20.12
CA ASN A 35 -14.98 -15.93 19.50
C ASN A 35 -15.03 -15.89 17.96
N LEU A 36 -16.24 -16.04 17.40
CA LEU A 36 -16.46 -16.08 15.97
C LEU A 36 -16.45 -14.66 15.39
N GLY A 37 -17.07 -13.69 16.09
CA GLY A 37 -17.01 -12.27 15.72
C GLY A 37 -15.60 -11.70 15.79
N ALA A 38 -14.88 -11.96 16.88
CA ALA A 38 -13.50 -11.57 17.06
C ALA A 38 -12.58 -12.22 16.01
N GLY A 39 -12.75 -13.53 15.77
CA GLY A 39 -11.97 -14.24 14.75
C GLY A 39 -12.17 -13.68 13.35
N LEU A 40 -13.42 -13.43 12.94
CA LEU A 40 -13.72 -12.84 11.64
C LEU A 40 -13.25 -11.38 11.52
N ALA A 41 -13.33 -10.60 12.61
CA ALA A 41 -12.82 -9.23 12.64
C ALA A 41 -11.32 -9.17 12.41
N ILE A 42 -10.54 -10.01 13.10
CA ILE A 42 -9.10 -10.12 12.93
C ILE A 42 -8.75 -10.48 11.48
N LEU A 43 -9.44 -11.48 10.90
CA LEU A 43 -9.22 -11.86 9.51
C LEU A 43 -9.49 -10.69 8.56
N ALA A 44 -10.61 -9.99 8.71
CA ALA A 44 -10.97 -8.85 7.86
C ALA A 44 -9.94 -7.70 7.93
N TRP A 45 -9.48 -7.35 9.13
CA TRP A 45 -8.43 -6.35 9.31
C TRP A 45 -7.10 -6.78 8.72
N THR A 46 -6.70 -8.04 8.93
CA THR A 46 -5.44 -8.57 8.40
C THR A 46 -5.45 -8.58 6.87
N THR A 47 -6.56 -8.99 6.25
CA THR A 47 -6.72 -8.93 4.80
C THR A 47 -6.69 -7.48 4.29
N SER A 48 -7.35 -6.55 4.97
CA SER A 48 -7.31 -5.12 4.63
C SER A 48 -5.89 -4.58 4.60
N VAL A 49 -5.11 -4.81 5.66
CA VAL A 49 -3.70 -4.39 5.75
C VAL A 49 -2.87 -5.02 4.64
N THR A 50 -3.06 -6.32 4.38
CA THR A 50 -2.34 -7.03 3.32
C THR A 50 -2.60 -6.42 1.95
N LEU A 51 -3.86 -6.07 1.64
CA LEU A 51 -4.21 -5.42 0.37
C LEU A 51 -3.58 -4.05 0.23
N ILE A 52 -3.50 -3.26 1.32
CA ILE A 52 -2.83 -1.96 1.32
C ILE A 52 -1.33 -2.12 1.05
N LEU A 53 -0.68 -3.11 1.68
CA LEU A 53 0.73 -3.39 1.46
C LEU A 53 1.01 -3.84 0.02
N LEU A 54 0.20 -4.74 -0.52
CA LEU A 54 0.34 -5.19 -1.92
C LEU A 54 0.14 -4.05 -2.91
N ASP A 55 -0.82 -3.15 -2.66
CA ASP A 55 -1.02 -1.95 -3.48
C ASP A 55 0.20 -1.02 -3.44
N ARG A 56 0.74 -0.76 -2.25
CA ARG A 56 1.96 0.04 -2.08
C ARG A 56 3.16 -0.59 -2.77
N ILE A 57 3.34 -1.91 -2.65
CA ILE A 57 4.42 -2.64 -3.34
C ILE A 57 4.23 -2.56 -4.85
N ALA A 58 3.00 -2.68 -5.36
CA ALA A 58 2.72 -2.58 -6.78
C ALA A 58 3.04 -1.17 -7.32
N LYS A 59 2.62 -0.12 -6.62
CA LYS A 59 2.96 1.27 -6.93
C LYS A 59 4.47 1.51 -6.90
N TYR A 60 5.13 1.08 -5.82
CA TYR A 60 6.58 1.17 -5.69
C TYR A 60 7.31 0.47 -6.84
N ARG A 61 6.87 -0.74 -7.22
CA ARG A 61 7.44 -1.44 -8.38
C ARG A 61 7.18 -0.70 -9.69
N ALA A 62 6.02 -0.10 -9.87
CA ALA A 62 5.71 0.66 -11.07
C ALA A 62 6.54 1.96 -11.18
N GLU A 63 6.81 2.62 -10.05
CA GLU A 63 7.56 3.89 -9.99
C GLU A 63 9.09 3.68 -9.98
N VAL A 64 9.59 2.62 -9.33
CA VAL A 64 11.04 2.40 -9.16
C VAL A 64 11.66 1.53 -10.27
N ARG A 65 10.93 0.58 -10.84
CA ARG A 65 11.43 -0.25 -11.95
C ARG A 65 11.86 0.57 -13.19
N PRO A 66 11.13 1.62 -13.64
CA PRO A 66 11.61 2.45 -14.75
C PRO A 66 12.85 3.26 -14.37
N LEU A 67 13.00 3.70 -13.12
CA LEU A 67 14.20 4.39 -12.65
C LEU A 67 15.43 3.46 -12.62
N GLN A 68 15.22 2.20 -12.25
CA GLN A 68 16.27 1.17 -12.30
C GLN A 68 16.64 0.75 -13.73
N ASP A 69 15.69 0.73 -14.67
CA ASP A 69 15.98 0.47 -16.10
C ASP A 69 16.73 1.65 -16.75
N VAL A 70 16.49 2.90 -16.32
CA VAL A 70 17.28 4.06 -16.74
C VAL A 70 18.71 3.99 -16.19
N TRP A 71 18.88 3.57 -14.95
CA TRP A 71 20.22 3.35 -14.36
C TRP A 71 20.94 2.12 -14.93
N GLY A 72 20.21 1.06 -15.28
CA GLY A 72 20.78 -0.19 -15.81
C GLY A 72 21.12 -0.14 -17.31
N ASN A 73 20.51 0.77 -18.06
CA ASN A 73 20.79 1.01 -19.48
C ASN A 73 21.63 2.27 -19.74
N GLY A 74 22.12 2.92 -18.68
CA GLY A 74 23.19 3.91 -18.80
C GLY A 74 24.52 3.20 -19.06
N GLU A 75 24.73 2.72 -20.29
CA GLU A 75 26.08 2.49 -20.78
C GLU A 75 26.90 3.77 -20.57
N SER A 76 28.12 3.56 -20.10
CA SER A 76 29.28 4.44 -20.25
C SER A 76 29.08 5.61 -21.22
N GLU A 77 28.89 6.82 -20.70
CA GLU A 77 29.52 8.03 -21.23
C GLU A 77 29.23 9.21 -20.30
N ASP A 78 30.30 9.97 -20.02
CA ASP A 78 30.36 11.30 -19.42
C ASP A 78 30.47 11.42 -17.88
N GLU A 79 31.73 11.46 -17.42
CA GLU A 79 32.19 12.05 -16.17
C GLU A 79 31.94 13.59 -16.14
N SER A 80 30.71 14.09 -16.28
CA SER A 80 30.46 15.53 -16.06
C SER A 80 29.00 15.98 -15.89
N ALA A 81 28.04 15.10 -15.61
CA ALA A 81 26.66 15.53 -15.42
C ALA A 81 26.39 15.99 -13.97
N ASP A 82 26.03 17.27 -13.82
CA ASP A 82 25.54 17.88 -12.59
C ASP A 82 24.58 16.95 -11.84
N VAL A 83 24.98 16.53 -10.63
CA VAL A 83 24.19 15.61 -9.79
C VAL A 83 22.96 16.36 -9.29
N GLU A 84 21.87 16.24 -10.02
CA GLU A 84 20.56 16.69 -9.55
C GLU A 84 20.22 15.88 -8.28
N PRO A 85 19.96 16.53 -7.15
CA PRO A 85 19.83 15.85 -5.87
C PRO A 85 18.64 14.88 -5.92
N LEU A 86 18.87 13.66 -5.43
CA LEU A 86 17.86 12.61 -5.26
C LEU A 86 16.53 13.21 -4.75
N ALA A 87 15.44 12.87 -5.43
CA ALA A 87 14.11 13.33 -5.08
C ALA A 87 13.82 13.10 -3.60
N ASN A 88 13.29 14.14 -2.93
CA ASN A 88 13.06 14.11 -1.50
C ASN A 88 12.08 12.97 -1.14
N PRO A 89 12.45 12.02 -0.28
CA PRO A 89 11.59 10.88 0.07
C PRO A 89 10.24 11.28 0.68
N ARG A 90 10.13 12.50 1.23
CA ARG A 90 8.85 13.08 1.68
C ARG A 90 7.90 13.41 0.53
N GLU A 91 8.41 13.79 -0.63
CA GLU A 91 7.61 14.06 -1.83
C GLU A 91 7.11 12.77 -2.48
N LEU A 92 7.81 11.66 -2.24
CA LEU A 92 7.42 10.29 -2.61
C LEU A 92 6.47 9.63 -1.59
N GLY A 93 6.05 10.35 -0.54
CA GLY A 93 5.16 9.81 0.49
C GLY A 93 5.78 8.69 1.34
N LEU A 94 7.10 8.52 1.28
CA LEU A 94 7.86 7.65 2.17
C LEU A 94 8.08 8.38 3.49
N ASP A 95 7.06 8.36 4.35
CA ASP A 95 7.22 8.76 5.75
C ASP A 95 7.98 7.64 6.49
N VAL A 96 9.29 7.55 6.23
CA VAL A 96 10.20 6.66 6.94
C VAL A 96 10.65 7.41 8.19
N PRO A 97 10.24 6.99 9.40
CA PRO A 97 10.81 7.54 10.62
C PRO A 97 12.30 7.17 10.68
N LEU A 98 13.15 8.18 10.88
CA LEU A 98 14.59 8.06 11.13
C LEU A 98 14.89 7.14 12.33
#